data_AF-A0A958SW10-F1
#
_entry.id   AF-A0A958SW10-F1
#
_cell.length_a   1.000
_cell.length_b   1.000
_cell.length_c   1.000
_cell.angle_alpha   90.00
_cell.angle_beta   90.00
_cell.angle_gamma   90.00
#
_symmetry.space_group_name_H-M   'P 1'
#
loop_
_entity.id
_entity.type
_entity.pdbx_description
1 polymer ?
#
loop_
_entity_poly.entity_id
_entity_poly.type
_entity_poly.pdbx_seq_one_letter_code
_entity_poly.pdbx_strand_id
1 'polypeptide(L)'
;MKYYFLSFFLFIFLSGKSQEIFNEKAQVNRPKLMVGIVVDQMRYDYLVRFYDKYGDGGFKRLMGEGFDFRNHHFNYIPTYTAPGHASVFTGTTPKYHGIISNNWYDKELKKGVYCASDDSVQPVGTTSDAGKMSPRRMKTTTFADENRLFTQKKGKTIGISLK
;
A
#
# COMPACT_ATOMS: atom_id res chain seq x y z
N MET A 1 -46.34 27.30 41.93
CA MET A 1 -45.86 26.94 40.57
C MET A 1 -44.76 27.85 40.01
N LYS A 2 -44.67 29.14 40.36
CA LYS A 2 -43.59 30.04 39.84
C LYS A 2 -42.15 29.69 40.29
N TYR A 3 -41.95 29.19 41.51
CA TYR A 3 -40.61 28.90 42.04
C TYR A 3 -39.98 27.60 41.52
N TYR A 4 -40.79 26.61 41.12
CA TYR A 4 -40.29 25.36 40.53
C TYR A 4 -39.73 25.57 39.12
N PHE A 5 -40.30 26.52 38.36
CA PHE A 5 -39.83 26.85 37.02
C PHE A 5 -38.46 27.55 37.04
N LEU A 6 -38.22 28.40 38.04
CA LEU A 6 -36.94 29.09 38.23
C LEU A 6 -35.84 28.14 38.72
N SER A 7 -36.18 27.18 39.60
CA SER A 7 -35.27 26.15 40.10
C SER A 7 -34.83 25.18 38.98
N PHE A 8 -35.75 24.81 38.07
CA PHE A 8 -35.44 23.95 36.93
C PHE A 8 -34.49 24.63 35.92
N PHE A 9 -34.62 25.94 35.72
CA PHE A 9 -33.72 26.70 34.86
C PHE A 9 -32.31 26.83 35.45
N LEU A 10 -32.19 26.97 36.77
CA LEU A 10 -30.89 27.06 37.46
C LEU A 10 -30.11 25.74 37.41
N PHE A 11 -30.81 24.59 37.47
CA PHE A 11 -30.19 23.26 37.37
C PHE A 11 -29.63 22.95 35.97
N ILE A 12 -30.25 23.49 34.91
CA ILE A 12 -29.79 23.35 33.52
C ILE A 12 -28.51 24.17 33.28
N PHE A 13 -28.38 25.36 33.90
CA PHE A 13 -27.18 26.18 33.77
C PHE A 13 -25.97 25.64 34.55
N LEU A 14 -26.19 24.97 35.69
CA LEU A 14 -25.10 24.33 36.47
C LEU A 14 -24.59 23.02 35.85
N SER A 15 -25.41 22.33 35.04
CA SER A 15 -25.02 21.09 34.37
C SER A 15 -24.25 21.32 33.06
N GLY A 16 -24.25 22.55 32.52
CA GLY A 16 -23.66 22.88 31.22
C GLY A 16 -22.16 23.19 31.21
N LYS A 17 -21.47 23.14 32.35
CA LYS A 17 -20.05 23.54 32.48
C LYS A 17 -19.06 22.38 32.70
N SER A 18 -19.51 21.13 32.64
CA SER A 18 -18.70 19.96 33.07
C SER A 18 -18.04 19.13 31.94
N GLN A 19 -18.07 19.57 30.69
CA GLN A 19 -17.31 18.89 29.63
C GLN A 19 -16.52 19.90 28.81
N GLU A 20 -15.46 20.43 29.41
CA GLU A 20 -14.28 20.68 28.59
C GLU A 20 -13.77 19.31 28.15
N ILE A 21 -14.25 18.86 26.98
CA ILE A 21 -13.60 17.79 26.25
C ILE A 21 -12.21 18.34 25.98
N PHE A 22 -11.22 17.90 26.77
CA PHE A 22 -9.82 17.94 26.40
C PHE A 22 -9.72 17.13 25.10
N ASN A 23 -10.01 17.80 23.99
CA ASN A 23 -9.77 17.32 22.65
C ASN A 23 -8.28 17.58 22.41
N GLU A 24 -7.46 16.94 23.24
CA GLU A 24 -6.08 16.69 22.88
C GLU A 24 -6.20 15.74 21.68
N LYS A 25 -6.39 16.32 20.48
CA LYS A 25 -6.04 15.64 19.26
C LYS A 25 -4.57 15.36 19.43
N ALA A 26 -4.24 14.20 20.01
CA ALA A 26 -2.92 13.63 19.97
C ALA A 26 -2.54 13.74 18.50
N GLN A 27 -1.65 14.68 18.20
CA GLN A 27 -1.33 15.05 16.85
C GLN A 27 -0.48 13.89 16.37
N VAL A 28 -1.14 12.82 15.89
CA VAL A 28 -0.47 11.62 15.44
C VAL A 28 0.46 12.09 14.34
N ASN A 29 1.75 12.08 14.63
CA ASN A 29 2.77 12.53 13.70
C ASN A 29 2.87 11.48 12.59
N ARG A 30 1.98 11.60 11.61
CA ARG A 30 1.88 10.69 10.47
C ARG A 30 2.87 11.14 9.39
N PRO A 31 3.66 10.21 8.82
CA PRO A 31 4.48 10.50 7.67
C PRO A 31 3.64 11.16 6.55
N LYS A 32 4.15 12.23 5.97
CA LYS A 32 3.49 12.93 4.85
C LYS A 32 3.69 12.21 3.51
N LEU A 33 4.73 11.37 3.42
CA LEU A 33 5.10 10.60 2.25
C LEU A 33 5.61 9.23 2.71
N MET A 34 5.14 8.18 2.04
CA MET A 34 5.67 6.83 2.15
C MET A 34 6.23 6.43 0.78
N VAL A 35 7.44 5.91 0.76
CA VAL A 35 8.11 5.47 -0.48
C VAL A 35 8.39 3.97 -0.36
N GLY A 36 7.72 3.18 -1.19
CA GLY A 36 7.98 1.75 -1.34
C GLY A 36 8.93 1.51 -2.51
N ILE A 37 10.05 0.84 -2.25
CA ILE A 37 11.06 0.53 -3.27
C ILE A 37 11.20 -0.99 -3.35
N VAL A 38 11.01 -1.55 -4.54
CA VAL A 38 11.29 -2.96 -4.83
C VAL A 38 12.34 -2.99 -5.93
N VAL A 39 13.50 -3.59 -5.63
CA VAL A 39 14.57 -3.80 -6.61
C VAL A 39 14.38 -5.20 -7.20
N ASP A 40 14.00 -5.29 -8.48
CA ASP A 40 13.72 -6.58 -9.13
C ASP A 40 14.97 -7.47 -9.09
N GLN A 41 14.78 -8.75 -8.77
CA GLN A 41 15.84 -9.76 -8.65
C GLN A 41 16.96 -9.42 -7.63
N MET A 42 16.74 -8.52 -6.67
CA MET A 42 17.73 -8.23 -5.64
C MET A 42 17.75 -9.31 -4.56
N ARG A 43 18.85 -10.06 -4.49
CA ARG A 43 19.11 -10.98 -3.39
C ARG A 43 19.68 -10.24 -2.19
N TYR A 44 19.38 -10.72 -0.98
CA TYR A 44 19.88 -10.12 0.25
C TYR A 44 21.42 -10.11 0.32
N ASP A 45 22.09 -11.16 -0.19
CA ASP A 45 23.55 -11.24 -0.14
C ASP A 45 24.26 -10.13 -0.92
N TYR A 46 23.59 -9.45 -1.85
CA TYR A 46 24.17 -8.29 -2.53
C TYR A 46 24.40 -7.11 -1.58
N LEU A 47 23.52 -6.91 -0.60
CA LEU A 47 23.64 -5.83 0.39
C LEU A 47 24.94 -5.97 1.21
N VAL A 48 25.26 -7.19 1.62
CA VAL A 48 26.46 -7.47 2.42
C VAL A 48 27.71 -7.64 1.56
N ARG A 49 27.62 -8.32 0.41
CA ARG A 49 28.76 -8.60 -0.47
C ARG A 49 29.36 -7.34 -1.08
N PHE A 50 28.53 -6.35 -1.39
CA PHE A 50 28.97 -5.10 -2.01
C PHE A 50 28.94 -3.91 -1.04
N TYR A 51 28.84 -4.17 0.26
CA TYR A 51 28.71 -3.14 1.29
C TYR A 51 29.76 -2.04 1.14
N ASP A 52 31.03 -2.41 1.02
CA ASP A 52 32.15 -1.46 0.92
C ASP A 52 32.16 -0.64 -0.38
N LYS A 53 31.39 -1.07 -1.40
CA LYS A 53 31.26 -0.37 -2.69
C LYS A 53 30.09 0.62 -2.71
N TYR A 54 29.21 0.60 -1.71
CA TYR A 54 28.10 1.54 -1.62
C TYR A 54 28.53 2.87 -0.99
N GLY A 55 27.97 3.97 -1.49
CA GLY A 55 28.04 5.27 -0.84
C GLY A 55 27.13 5.33 0.39
N ASP A 56 27.37 6.31 1.27
CA ASP A 56 26.73 6.36 2.58
C ASP A 56 25.24 6.74 2.52
N GLY A 57 24.80 7.48 1.48
CA GLY A 57 23.41 7.97 1.37
C GLY A 57 22.36 6.97 0.86
N GLY A 58 22.75 5.74 0.51
CA GLY A 58 21.87 4.73 -0.12
C GLY A 58 21.60 3.52 0.78
N PHE A 59 21.95 2.32 0.29
CA PHE A 59 21.75 1.06 1.03
C PHE A 59 22.42 1.07 2.41
N LYS A 60 23.61 1.67 2.56
CA LYS A 60 24.28 1.79 3.87
C LYS A 60 23.42 2.52 4.89
N ARG A 61 22.87 3.69 4.52
CA ARG A 61 21.93 4.42 5.35
C ARG A 61 20.71 3.59 5.73
N LEU A 62 20.09 2.92 4.76
CA LEU A 62 18.91 2.08 5.03
C LEU A 62 19.20 0.94 6.01
N MET A 63 20.38 0.32 5.91
CA MET A 63 20.80 -0.77 6.82
C MET A 63 21.26 -0.27 8.19
N GLY A 64 21.90 0.90 8.27
CA GLY A 64 22.50 1.43 9.50
C GLY A 64 21.57 2.30 10.34
N GLU A 65 20.70 3.09 9.70
CA GLU A 65 19.76 4.01 10.36
C GLU A 65 18.31 3.47 10.35
N GLY A 66 18.04 2.43 9.57
CA GLY A 66 16.72 1.81 9.45
C GLY A 66 16.59 0.52 10.25
N PHE A 67 15.66 -0.33 9.81
CA PHE A 67 15.48 -1.67 10.36
C PHE A 67 15.72 -2.70 9.26
N ASP A 68 16.63 -3.64 9.52
CA ASP A 68 17.11 -4.64 8.56
C ASP A 68 16.55 -6.04 8.87
N PHE A 69 15.64 -6.53 8.01
CA PHE A 69 15.06 -7.86 8.12
C PHE A 69 15.89 -8.89 7.34
N ARG A 70 16.85 -9.51 8.02
CA ARG A 70 17.84 -10.43 7.41
C ARG A 70 17.29 -11.80 7.03
N ASN A 71 16.15 -12.19 7.58
CA ASN A 71 15.56 -13.52 7.42
C ASN A 71 14.12 -13.44 6.86
N HIS A 72 13.94 -12.69 5.77
CA HIS A 72 12.66 -12.59 5.08
C HIS A 72 12.63 -13.50 3.85
N HIS A 73 11.56 -14.28 3.72
CA HIS A 73 11.39 -15.28 2.66
C HIS A 73 9.99 -15.21 2.05
N PHE A 74 9.89 -15.53 0.76
CA PHE A 74 8.59 -15.78 0.14
C PHE A 74 7.98 -17.05 0.74
N ASN A 75 6.75 -16.97 1.21
CA ASN A 75 5.99 -18.10 1.74
C ASN A 75 5.11 -18.78 0.67
N TYR A 76 5.48 -18.62 -0.60
CA TYR A 76 4.76 -19.17 -1.75
C TYR A 76 5.72 -19.49 -2.90
N ILE A 77 5.19 -20.23 -3.86
CA ILE A 77 5.80 -20.55 -5.16
C ILE A 77 4.77 -20.23 -6.25
N PRO A 78 5.17 -19.75 -7.44
CA PRO A 78 6.53 -19.40 -7.89
C PRO A 78 7.00 -17.99 -7.45
N THR A 79 8.31 -17.83 -7.26
CA THR A 79 8.97 -16.56 -6.92
C THR A 79 9.25 -15.72 -8.16
N TYR A 80 8.20 -15.38 -8.90
CA TYR A 80 8.27 -14.51 -10.09
C TYR A 80 7.94 -13.05 -9.76
N THR A 81 8.29 -12.15 -10.67
CA THR A 81 8.10 -10.70 -10.54
C THR A 81 6.66 -10.33 -10.16
N ALA A 82 5.66 -10.76 -10.92
CA ALA A 82 4.27 -10.34 -10.72
C ALA A 82 3.66 -10.85 -9.40
N PRO A 83 3.78 -12.14 -9.03
CA PRO A 83 3.43 -12.62 -7.69
C PRO A 83 4.16 -11.85 -6.59
N GLY A 84 5.48 -11.66 -6.75
CA GLY A 84 6.35 -10.90 -5.85
C GLY A 84 5.78 -9.52 -5.49
N HIS A 85 5.58 -8.69 -6.51
CA HIS A 85 5.08 -7.33 -6.34
C HIS A 85 3.67 -7.32 -5.76
N ALA A 86 2.78 -8.17 -6.25
CA ALA A 86 1.43 -8.25 -5.72
C ALA A 86 1.42 -8.59 -4.22
N SER A 87 2.24 -9.55 -3.76
CA SER A 87 2.28 -9.92 -2.34
C SER A 87 2.85 -8.80 -1.47
N VAL A 88 3.92 -8.11 -1.90
CA VAL A 88 4.53 -7.00 -1.14
C VAL A 88 3.51 -5.90 -0.85
N PHE A 89 2.68 -5.54 -1.83
CA PHE A 89 1.74 -4.42 -1.68
C PHE A 89 0.36 -4.80 -1.15
N THR A 90 0.02 -6.09 -1.09
CA THR A 90 -1.27 -6.57 -0.57
C THR A 90 -1.16 -7.22 0.81
N GLY A 91 0.04 -7.62 1.23
CA GLY A 91 0.23 -8.37 2.48
C GLY A 91 -0.35 -9.78 2.46
N THR A 92 -0.67 -10.33 1.28
CA THR A 92 -1.22 -11.69 1.13
C THR A 92 -0.52 -12.46 0.02
N THR A 93 -0.89 -13.73 -0.18
CA THR A 93 -0.24 -14.65 -1.13
C THR A 93 -1.00 -14.77 -2.45
N PRO A 94 -0.39 -15.35 -3.50
CA PRO A 94 -1.02 -15.57 -4.80
C PRO A 94 -2.39 -16.25 -4.76
N LYS A 95 -2.60 -17.12 -3.75
CA LYS A 95 -3.87 -17.76 -3.47
C LYS A 95 -5.02 -16.77 -3.29
N TYR A 96 -4.75 -15.63 -2.63
CA TYR A 96 -5.77 -14.64 -2.28
C TYR A 96 -5.79 -13.47 -3.27
N HIS A 97 -4.63 -12.87 -3.58
CA HIS A 97 -4.59 -11.74 -4.50
C HIS A 97 -4.78 -12.13 -5.98
N GLY A 98 -4.63 -13.42 -6.32
CA GLY A 98 -4.97 -13.97 -7.64
C GLY A 98 -3.90 -13.87 -8.72
N ILE A 99 -2.74 -13.28 -8.42
CA ILE A 99 -1.60 -13.17 -9.35
C ILE A 99 -0.64 -14.33 -9.09
N ILE A 100 -0.78 -15.40 -9.86
CA ILE A 100 -0.10 -16.68 -9.65
C ILE A 100 1.21 -16.84 -10.43
N SER A 101 1.42 -16.02 -11.46
CA SER A 101 2.61 -16.04 -12.32
C SER A 101 2.67 -14.74 -13.13
N ASN A 102 3.76 -14.50 -13.85
CA ASN A 102 3.82 -13.44 -14.88
C ASN A 102 2.85 -13.74 -16.03
N ASN A 103 2.79 -15.01 -16.44
CA ASN A 103 1.87 -15.51 -17.45
C ASN A 103 1.24 -16.82 -16.97
N TRP A 104 -0.02 -17.05 -17.30
CA TRP A 104 -0.70 -18.32 -17.03
C TRP A 104 -1.77 -18.61 -18.08
N TYR A 105 -2.26 -19.84 -18.12
CA TYR A 105 -3.40 -20.21 -18.95
C TYR A 105 -4.72 -19.90 -18.24
N ASP A 106 -5.56 -19.08 -18.86
CA ASP A 106 -6.89 -18.78 -18.38
C ASP A 106 -7.89 -19.76 -19.00
N LYS A 107 -8.46 -20.64 -18.18
CA LYS A 107 -9.35 -21.72 -18.63
C LYS A 107 -10.68 -21.23 -19.20
N GLU A 108 -11.16 -20.08 -18.75
CA GLU A 108 -12.43 -19.51 -19.20
C GLU A 108 -12.23 -18.83 -20.57
N LEU A 109 -11.11 -18.12 -20.74
CA LEU A 109 -10.74 -17.48 -22.00
C LEU A 109 -10.10 -18.43 -23.01
N LYS A 110 -9.69 -19.63 -22.57
CA LYS A 110 -8.97 -20.64 -23.35
C LYS A 110 -7.70 -20.11 -24.03
N LYS A 111 -6.96 -19.22 -23.36
CA LYS A 111 -5.72 -18.63 -23.87
C LYS A 111 -4.70 -18.37 -22.77
N GLY A 112 -3.43 -18.25 -23.16
CA GLY A 112 -2.39 -17.68 -22.30
C GLY A 112 -2.66 -16.19 -22.07
N VAL A 113 -2.50 -15.74 -20.83
CA VAL A 113 -2.70 -14.34 -20.43
C VAL A 113 -1.50 -13.84 -19.65
N TYR A 114 -1.19 -12.55 -19.82
CA TYR A 114 -0.19 -11.84 -19.03
C TYR A 114 -0.86 -11.22 -17.80
N CYS A 115 -0.10 -11.09 -16.71
CA CYS A 115 -0.63 -10.69 -15.40
C CYS A 115 -1.35 -9.34 -15.40
N ALA A 116 -0.90 -8.40 -16.23
CA ALA A 116 -1.48 -7.07 -16.33
C ALA A 116 -2.18 -6.81 -17.68
N SER A 117 -2.16 -7.73 -18.64
CA SER A 117 -2.77 -7.49 -19.95
C SER A 117 -4.29 -7.33 -19.84
N ASP A 118 -4.82 -6.34 -20.55
CA ASP A 118 -6.24 -6.07 -20.60
C ASP A 118 -6.67 -5.50 -21.96
N ASP A 119 -7.27 -6.36 -22.78
CA ASP A 119 -7.76 -6.00 -24.12
C ASP A 119 -8.93 -4.99 -24.09
N SER A 120 -9.51 -4.71 -22.91
CA SER A 120 -10.63 -3.77 -22.76
C SER A 120 -10.23 -2.30 -22.60
N VAL A 121 -8.94 -2.01 -22.44
CA VAL A 121 -8.42 -0.64 -22.29
C VAL A 121 -7.57 -0.22 -23.49
N GLN A 122 -7.37 1.09 -23.65
CA GLN A 122 -6.52 1.65 -24.70
C GLN A 122 -5.23 2.21 -24.10
N PRO A 123 -4.11 2.14 -24.83
CA PRO A 123 -2.87 2.76 -24.40
C PRO A 123 -2.99 4.28 -24.34
N VAL A 124 -2.26 4.91 -23.43
CA VAL A 124 -2.16 6.38 -23.29
C VAL A 124 -0.71 6.79 -23.50
N GLY A 125 -0.46 7.76 -24.38
CA GLY A 125 0.89 8.23 -24.72
C GLY A 125 1.67 7.33 -25.70
N THR A 126 1.05 6.25 -26.20
CA THR A 126 1.60 5.38 -27.24
C THR A 126 0.47 4.75 -28.05
N THR A 127 0.76 4.25 -29.25
CA THR A 127 -0.16 3.44 -30.07
C THR A 127 0.09 1.94 -29.93
N SER A 128 1.12 1.53 -29.19
CA SER A 128 1.50 0.12 -29.03
C SER A 128 0.53 -0.62 -28.10
N ASP A 129 0.21 -1.87 -28.47
CA ASP A 129 -0.54 -2.80 -27.63
C ASP A 129 0.16 -3.11 -26.29
N ALA A 130 1.46 -2.83 -26.17
CA ALA A 130 2.18 -2.92 -24.91
C ALA A 130 1.59 -2.01 -23.80
N GLY A 131 0.85 -0.97 -24.16
CA GLY A 131 0.16 -0.10 -23.20
C GLY A 131 -1.24 -0.59 -22.78
N LYS A 132 -1.75 -1.71 -23.33
CA LYS A 132 -3.05 -2.29 -22.94
C LYS A 132 -2.94 -3.08 -21.64
N MET A 133 -2.76 -2.34 -20.54
CA MET A 133 -2.48 -2.89 -19.21
C MET A 133 -3.45 -2.34 -18.16
N SER A 134 -3.92 -3.20 -17.24
CA SER A 134 -4.75 -2.79 -16.11
C SER A 134 -4.59 -3.72 -14.89
N PRO A 135 -4.97 -3.28 -13.67
CA PRO A 135 -4.88 -4.10 -12.47
C PRO A 135 -6.04 -5.10 -12.32
N ARG A 136 -6.92 -5.26 -13.33
CA ARG A 136 -8.20 -6.00 -13.20
C ARG A 136 -8.11 -7.45 -12.75
N ARG A 137 -6.93 -8.07 -12.84
CA ARG A 137 -6.71 -9.46 -12.42
C ARG A 137 -6.37 -9.59 -10.93
N MET A 138 -6.07 -8.48 -10.25
CA MET A 138 -5.94 -8.43 -8.80
C MET A 138 -7.31 -8.61 -8.14
N LYS A 139 -7.38 -9.53 -7.17
CA LYS A 139 -8.61 -9.87 -6.44
C LYS A 139 -8.73 -9.24 -5.05
N THR A 140 -7.71 -8.50 -4.63
CA THR A 140 -7.63 -7.86 -3.32
C THR A 140 -7.11 -6.43 -3.46
N THR A 141 -7.40 -5.61 -2.44
CA THR A 141 -6.84 -4.26 -2.32
C THR A 141 -5.37 -4.30 -1.92
N THR A 142 -4.66 -3.27 -2.33
CA THR A 142 -3.28 -2.98 -1.90
C THR A 142 -3.28 -1.96 -0.76
N PHE A 143 -2.16 -1.82 -0.05
CA PHE A 143 -1.93 -0.69 0.86
C PHE A 143 -2.19 0.67 0.18
N ALA A 144 -1.87 0.76 -1.11
CA ALA A 144 -2.09 1.92 -1.95
C ALA A 144 -3.58 2.25 -2.13
N ASP A 145 -4.43 1.23 -2.28
CA ASP A 145 -5.89 1.36 -2.34
C ASP A 145 -6.46 1.75 -0.97
N GLU A 146 -6.00 1.09 0.10
CA GLU A 146 -6.42 1.40 1.47
C GLU A 146 -6.09 2.84 1.87
N ASN A 147 -4.93 3.35 1.48
CA ASN A 147 -4.58 4.77 1.65
C ASN A 147 -5.58 5.69 0.93
N ARG A 148 -5.96 5.36 -0.31
CA ARG A 148 -6.94 6.14 -1.08
C ARG A 148 -8.32 6.09 -0.41
N LEU A 149 -8.75 4.94 0.08
CA LEU A 149 -10.05 4.77 0.74
C LEU A 149 -10.08 5.51 2.08
N PHE A 150 -9.08 5.29 2.94
CA PHE A 150 -8.97 5.92 4.27
C PHE A 150 -8.95 7.45 4.20
N THR A 151 -8.31 8.01 3.16
CA THR A 151 -8.21 9.46 2.97
C THR A 151 -9.36 10.05 2.15
N GLN A 152 -10.44 9.30 1.90
CA GLN A 152 -11.56 9.74 1.05
C GLN A 152 -11.08 10.26 -0.31
N LYS A 153 -10.12 9.55 -0.90
CA LYS A 153 -9.44 9.84 -2.17
C LYS A 153 -8.63 11.15 -2.21
N LYS A 154 -8.42 11.81 -1.07
CA LYS A 154 -7.55 13.00 -0.97
C LYS A 154 -6.07 12.66 -0.95
N GLY A 155 -5.71 11.50 -0.41
CA GLY A 155 -4.35 10.97 -0.46
C GLY A 155 -3.95 10.62 -1.89
N LYS A 156 -2.67 10.80 -2.22
CA LYS A 156 -2.12 10.47 -3.53
C LYS A 156 -1.39 9.14 -3.46
N THR A 157 -1.55 8.34 -4.52
CA THR A 157 -0.86 7.07 -4.72
C THR A 157 -0.32 7.09 -6.14
N ILE A 158 0.97 6.86 -6.31
CA ILE A 158 1.66 6.90 -7.60
C ILE A 158 2.58 5.69 -7.66
N GLY A 159 2.50 4.92 -8.75
CA GLY A 159 3.41 3.81 -9.05
C GLY A 159 4.29 4.16 -10.24
N ILE A 160 5.60 3.93 -10.12
CA ILE A 160 6.58 4.11 -11.19
C ILE A 160 7.44 2.85 -11.21
N SER A 161 7.68 2.30 -12.39
CA SER A 161 8.57 1.18 -12.60
C SER A 161 9.41 1.43 -13.84
N LEU A 162 10.67 1.01 -13.80
CA LEU A 162 11.55 0.92 -14.94
C LEU A 162 12.04 -0.52 -15.01
N LYS A 163 11.91 -1.15 -16.17
CA LYS A 163 12.39 -2.51 -16.41
C LYS A 163 13.16 -2.55 -17.71
#